data_AF-A0A944RFZ4-F1
#
_entry.id   AF-A0A944RFZ4-F1
#
_cell.length_a   1.000
_cell.length_b   1.000
_cell.length_c   1.000
_cell.angle_alpha   90.00
_cell.angle_beta   90.00
_cell.angle_gamma   90.00
#
_symmetry.space_group_name_H-M   'P 1'
#
loop_
_entity.id
_entity.type
_entity.pdbx_description
1 polymer ?
#
loop_
_entity_poly.entity_id
_entity_poly.type
_entity_poly.pdbx_seq_one_letter_code
_entity_poly.pdbx_strand_id
1 'polypeptide(L)'
;GSLSQITQELCAGFGVEITLLPMSDQPVRTLVTLADSGQEVGFQEYFVALRHEVPIDGLRFEGAATSTPAPGVLAALAEASTIIIAPSNPLVSLGPLWSVPGLADAVKARRSNVVAVSPIVDGAALKGPAARMLTELGHEASVVGVAKLYKDLASVLVIDHADAHLANQVESTGMRCVVTDTIMSSPEVSAALASTVLECGS
;
A
#
# COMPACT_ATOMS: atom_id res chain seq x y z
N GLY A 1 -7.53 21.45 15.91
CA GLY A 1 -7.77 21.47 14.46
C GLY A 1 -8.25 20.12 14.00
N SER A 2 -8.54 19.98 12.71
CA SER A 2 -8.65 18.67 12.04
C SER A 2 -7.29 17.93 12.06
N LEU A 3 -7.28 16.64 11.72
CA LEU A 3 -6.04 15.86 11.65
C LEU A 3 -5.06 16.44 10.62
N SER A 4 -5.56 16.91 9.47
CA SER A 4 -4.82 17.60 8.42
C SER A 4 -4.14 18.88 8.94
N GLN A 5 -4.87 19.73 9.68
CA GLN A 5 -4.31 20.93 10.29
C GLN A 5 -3.23 20.60 11.31
N ILE A 6 -3.49 19.64 12.20
CA ILE A 6 -2.53 19.20 13.21
C ILE A 6 -1.27 18.61 12.54
N THR A 7 -1.44 17.82 11.48
CA THR A 7 -0.33 17.24 10.72
C THR A 7 0.53 18.34 10.10
N GLN A 8 -0.09 19.37 9.51
CA GLN A 8 0.62 20.52 8.95
C GLN A 8 1.40 21.30 10.00
N GLU A 9 0.78 21.57 11.16
CA GLU A 9 1.42 22.24 12.29
C GLU A 9 2.64 21.46 12.80
N LEU A 10 2.52 20.14 12.94
CA LEU A 10 3.64 19.27 13.35
C LEU A 10 4.74 19.24 12.29
N CYS A 11 4.40 19.13 11.00
CA CYS A 11 5.40 19.17 9.93
C CYS A 11 6.20 20.48 9.96
N ALA A 12 5.52 21.62 10.13
CA ALA A 12 6.16 22.93 10.26
C ALA A 12 7.06 22.99 11.51
N GLY A 13 6.60 22.47 12.65
CA GLY A 13 7.37 22.46 13.89
C GLY A 13 8.62 21.58 13.84
N PHE A 14 8.59 20.48 13.09
CA PHE A 14 9.71 19.55 12.93
C PHE A 14 10.58 19.81 11.69
N GLY A 15 10.25 20.82 10.87
CA GLY A 15 10.99 21.11 9.63
C GLY A 15 10.84 20.04 8.55
N VAL A 16 9.70 19.35 8.50
CA VAL A 16 9.39 18.37 7.45
C VAL A 16 8.98 19.13 6.19
N GLU A 17 9.83 19.09 5.16
CA GLU A 17 9.64 19.85 3.91
C GLU A 17 8.62 19.21 2.95
N ILE A 18 8.27 17.94 3.15
CA ILE A 18 7.29 17.24 2.32
C ILE A 18 5.85 17.59 2.74
N THR A 19 4.93 17.55 1.78
CA THR A 19 3.50 17.64 2.07
C THR A 19 2.99 16.30 2.57
N LEU A 20 2.72 16.21 3.87
CA LEU A 20 2.15 15.01 4.50
C LEU A 20 0.64 15.17 4.68
N LEU A 21 -0.13 14.38 3.94
CA LEU A 21 -1.60 14.41 3.99
C LEU A 21 -2.12 13.12 4.65
N PRO A 22 -2.93 13.20 5.72
CA PRO A 22 -3.69 12.03 6.16
C PRO A 22 -4.71 11.66 5.07
N MET A 23 -5.06 10.38 4.98
CA MET A 23 -6.03 9.94 3.97
C MET A 23 -7.43 10.53 4.19
N SER A 24 -7.79 10.80 5.44
CA SER A 24 -9.08 11.30 5.90
C SER A 24 -8.89 12.04 7.23
N ASP A 25 -9.69 13.07 7.47
CA ASP A 25 -9.77 13.73 8.78
C ASP A 25 -10.73 13.00 9.74
N GLN A 26 -11.63 12.19 9.19
CA GLN A 26 -12.54 11.32 9.92
C GLN A 26 -11.84 10.03 10.36
N PRO A 27 -12.23 9.46 11.51
CA PRO A 27 -11.65 8.22 12.01
C PRO A 27 -11.96 7.04 11.09
N VAL A 28 -10.91 6.31 10.71
CA VAL A 28 -11.00 5.03 10.03
C VAL A 28 -10.14 4.03 10.79
N ARG A 29 -10.75 2.94 11.28
CA ARG A 29 -10.06 1.95 12.12
C ARG A 29 -10.00 0.61 11.40
N THR A 30 -8.81 0.02 11.37
CA THR A 30 -8.62 -1.35 10.88
C THR A 30 -8.96 -2.33 11.99
N LEU A 31 -9.94 -3.18 11.74
CA LEU A 31 -10.36 -4.28 12.59
C LEU A 31 -10.02 -5.60 11.91
N VAL A 32 -9.60 -6.56 12.71
CA VAL A 32 -9.12 -7.87 12.28
C VAL A 32 -10.00 -8.93 12.92
N THR A 33 -10.58 -9.80 12.11
CA THR A 33 -11.34 -10.96 12.61
C THR A 33 -10.37 -12.12 12.83
N LEU A 34 -10.29 -12.59 14.07
CA LEU A 34 -9.46 -13.73 14.45
C LEU A 34 -10.15 -15.03 14.01
N ALA A 35 -9.45 -15.89 13.28
CA ALA A 35 -10.04 -17.07 12.66
C ALA A 35 -10.45 -18.16 13.67
N ASP A 36 -9.85 -18.16 14.86
CA ASP A 36 -10.09 -19.17 15.90
C ASP A 36 -11.41 -18.94 16.65
N SER A 37 -11.75 -17.68 16.88
CA SER A 37 -12.82 -17.22 17.76
C SER A 37 -13.92 -16.47 17.01
N GLY A 38 -13.63 -15.98 15.80
CA GLY A 38 -14.48 -15.05 15.05
C GLY A 38 -14.55 -13.66 15.69
N GLN A 39 -13.71 -13.38 16.70
CA GLN A 39 -13.70 -12.10 17.40
C GLN A 39 -13.03 -11.02 16.53
N GLU A 40 -13.65 -9.84 16.44
CA GLU A 40 -13.01 -8.66 15.87
C GLU A 40 -12.18 -7.93 16.94
N VAL A 41 -10.91 -7.66 16.63
CA VAL A 41 -10.00 -6.87 17.46
C VAL A 41 -9.42 -5.70 16.67
N GLY A 42 -8.97 -4.66 17.36
CA GLY A 42 -8.27 -3.55 16.71
C GLY A 42 -6.91 -3.99 16.17
N PHE A 43 -6.47 -3.43 15.03
CA PHE A 43 -5.18 -3.81 14.43
C PHE A 43 -3.98 -3.63 15.39
N GLN A 44 -3.98 -2.63 16.26
CA GLN A 44 -2.92 -2.45 17.26
C GLN A 44 -2.89 -3.57 18.31
N GLU A 45 -4.07 -4.03 18.75
CA GLU A 45 -4.19 -5.16 19.66
C GLU A 45 -3.71 -6.45 18.97
N TYR A 46 -4.15 -6.69 17.74
CA TYR A 46 -3.67 -7.79 16.90
C TYR A 46 -2.14 -7.77 16.75
N PHE A 47 -1.58 -6.62 16.38
CA PHE A 47 -0.17 -6.52 16.01
C PHE A 47 0.76 -6.54 17.22
N VAL A 48 0.37 -5.90 18.33
CA VAL A 48 1.22 -5.75 19.52
C VAL A 48 0.90 -6.78 20.59
N ALA A 49 -0.36 -6.85 21.04
CA ALA A 49 -0.74 -7.72 22.16
C ALA A 49 -0.75 -9.19 21.74
N LEU A 50 -1.32 -9.49 20.57
CA LEU A 50 -1.35 -10.82 19.98
C LEU A 50 -0.14 -11.10 19.08
N ARG A 51 0.83 -10.16 19.02
CA ARG A 51 2.08 -10.26 18.26
C ARG A 51 1.89 -10.69 16.81
N HIS A 52 0.75 -10.36 16.22
CA HIS A 52 0.32 -10.87 14.92
C HIS A 52 0.57 -12.40 14.79
N GLU A 53 0.37 -13.22 15.81
CA GLU A 53 0.62 -14.68 15.74
C GLU A 53 -0.68 -15.49 15.50
N VAL A 54 -1.83 -14.86 15.73
CA VAL A 54 -3.14 -15.48 15.55
C VAL A 54 -3.56 -15.43 14.07
N PRO A 55 -4.05 -16.53 13.48
CA PRO A 55 -4.60 -16.53 12.14
C PRO A 55 -5.84 -15.64 12.04
N ILE A 56 -6.07 -15.05 10.88
CA ILE A 56 -7.18 -14.12 10.63
C ILE A 56 -8.10 -14.66 9.53
N ASP A 57 -9.38 -14.31 9.58
CA ASP A 57 -10.35 -14.65 8.51
C ASP A 57 -10.85 -13.42 7.74
N GLY A 58 -10.60 -12.21 8.27
CA GLY A 58 -11.27 -11.02 7.78
C GLY A 58 -10.60 -9.72 8.22
N LEU A 59 -10.86 -8.69 7.41
CA LEU A 59 -10.49 -7.31 7.68
C LEU A 59 -11.71 -6.41 7.44
N ARG A 60 -11.92 -5.46 8.35
CA ARG A 60 -12.94 -4.43 8.23
C ARG A 60 -12.36 -3.06 8.52
N PHE A 61 -12.72 -2.07 7.72
CA PHE A 61 -12.32 -0.67 7.92
C PHE A 61 -13.50 0.11 8.48
N GLU A 62 -13.61 0.16 9.80
CA GLU A 62 -14.68 0.87 10.49
C GLU A 62 -14.58 2.38 10.24
N GLY A 63 -15.70 3.00 9.85
CA GLY A 63 -15.78 4.42 9.53
C GLY A 63 -15.40 4.79 8.09
N ALA A 64 -14.78 3.87 7.33
CA ALA A 64 -14.32 4.13 5.97
C ALA A 64 -15.44 4.58 5.02
N ALA A 65 -16.56 3.86 4.97
CA ALA A 65 -17.67 4.14 4.06
C ALA A 65 -18.31 5.53 4.26
N THR A 66 -18.15 6.13 5.44
CA THR A 66 -18.68 7.46 5.80
C THR A 66 -17.59 8.52 5.89
N SER A 67 -16.33 8.15 5.66
CA SER A 67 -15.20 9.06 5.63
C SER A 67 -15.07 9.74 4.26
N THR A 68 -14.28 10.80 4.20
CA THR A 68 -13.98 11.50 2.96
C THR A 68 -12.48 11.74 2.86
N PRO A 69 -11.92 11.82 1.65
CA PRO A 69 -10.53 12.24 1.47
C PRO A 69 -10.25 13.55 2.21
N ALA A 70 -9.12 13.62 2.93
CA ALA A 70 -8.73 14.84 3.62
C ALA A 70 -8.47 15.99 2.61
N PRO A 71 -8.53 17.27 3.05
CA PRO A 71 -8.23 18.40 2.20
C PRO A 71 -6.90 18.25 1.47
N GLY A 72 -6.89 18.51 0.15
CA GLY A 72 -5.71 18.43 -0.70
C GLY A 72 -5.38 17.04 -1.26
N VAL A 73 -5.93 15.94 -0.71
CA VAL A 73 -5.58 14.58 -1.16
C VAL A 73 -5.97 14.32 -2.62
N LEU A 74 -7.22 14.61 -2.98
CA LEU A 74 -7.69 14.40 -4.35
C LEU A 74 -7.00 15.34 -5.36
N ALA A 75 -6.69 16.57 -4.95
CA ALA A 75 -5.95 17.51 -5.79
C ALA A 75 -4.52 17.01 -6.04
N ALA A 76 -3.82 16.56 -4.99
CA ALA A 76 -2.48 15.98 -5.12
C ALA A 76 -2.47 14.76 -6.05
N LEU A 77 -3.46 13.87 -5.91
CA LEU A 77 -3.61 12.73 -6.83
C LEU A 77 -3.91 13.18 -8.27
N ALA A 78 -4.72 14.21 -8.48
CA ALA A 78 -5.08 14.71 -9.81
C ALA A 78 -3.95 15.48 -10.50
N GLU A 79 -3.06 16.11 -9.74
CA GLU A 79 -2.00 17.00 -10.26
C GLU A 79 -0.63 16.33 -10.35
N ALA A 80 -0.39 15.22 -9.62
CA ALA A 80 0.90 14.52 -9.62
C ALA A 80 1.36 14.15 -11.05
N SER A 81 2.65 14.21 -11.38
CA SER A 81 3.14 13.65 -12.65
C SER A 81 3.10 12.12 -12.64
N THR A 82 3.41 11.54 -11.48
CA THR A 82 3.49 10.10 -11.24
C THR A 82 2.93 9.80 -9.86
N ILE A 83 2.20 8.69 -9.72
CA ILE A 83 1.72 8.18 -8.44
C ILE A 83 2.48 6.90 -8.13
N ILE A 84 3.06 6.81 -6.94
CA ILE A 84 3.85 5.67 -6.51
C ILE A 84 3.12 4.95 -5.38
N ILE A 85 2.80 3.67 -5.58
CA ILE A 85 2.35 2.79 -4.51
C ILE A 85 3.60 2.15 -3.91
N ALA A 86 3.97 2.61 -2.72
CA ALA A 86 5.12 2.14 -1.96
C ALA A 86 5.00 0.63 -1.61
N PRO A 87 6.11 -0.08 -1.34
CA PRO A 87 6.11 -1.51 -0.99
C PRO A 87 5.65 -1.74 0.45
N SER A 88 4.39 -1.37 0.73
CA SER A 88 3.70 -1.53 2.01
C SER A 88 2.76 -2.73 2.00
N ASN A 89 2.24 -3.12 3.16
CA ASN A 89 1.27 -4.21 3.23
C ASN A 89 0.00 -3.85 2.41
N PRO A 90 -0.36 -4.64 1.39
CA PRO A 90 -1.47 -4.32 0.50
C PRO A 90 -2.82 -4.27 1.22
N LEU A 91 -2.96 -5.04 2.30
CA LEU A 91 -4.22 -5.27 2.99
C LEU A 91 -4.46 -4.26 4.12
N VAL A 92 -3.46 -4.00 4.96
CA VAL A 92 -3.65 -3.15 6.17
C VAL A 92 -2.94 -1.81 6.14
N SER A 93 -1.99 -1.61 5.22
CA SER A 93 -1.40 -0.28 5.02
C SER A 93 -2.10 0.45 3.88
N LEU A 94 -2.29 -0.22 2.74
CA LEU A 94 -2.92 0.38 1.56
C LEU A 94 -4.43 0.13 1.48
N GLY A 95 -4.92 -1.01 1.99
CA GLY A 95 -6.35 -1.32 2.04
C GLY A 95 -7.21 -0.22 2.70
N PRO A 96 -6.80 0.38 3.84
CA PRO A 96 -7.52 1.51 4.42
C PRO A 96 -7.64 2.70 3.47
N LEU A 97 -6.60 3.02 2.69
CA LEU A 97 -6.65 4.10 1.69
C LEU A 97 -7.74 3.81 0.65
N TRP A 98 -7.76 2.59 0.12
CA TRP A 98 -8.72 2.20 -0.91
C TRP A 98 -10.16 2.09 -0.40
N SER A 99 -10.33 1.96 0.92
CA SER A 99 -11.64 1.91 1.57
C SER A 99 -12.31 3.28 1.73
N VAL A 100 -11.54 4.38 1.65
CA VAL A 100 -12.09 5.74 1.69
C VAL A 100 -12.71 6.08 0.34
N PRO A 101 -14.01 6.45 0.27
CA PRO A 101 -14.70 6.77 -0.97
C PRO A 101 -13.95 7.81 -1.81
N GLY A 102 -13.79 7.51 -3.10
CA GLY A 102 -13.14 8.39 -4.08
C GLY A 102 -11.62 8.24 -4.21
N LEU A 103 -10.89 7.68 -3.22
CA LEU A 103 -9.43 7.52 -3.33
C LEU A 103 -9.04 6.49 -4.39
N ALA A 104 -9.63 5.30 -4.35
CA ALA A 104 -9.35 4.26 -5.33
C ALA A 104 -9.71 4.74 -6.76
N ASP A 105 -10.85 5.41 -6.93
CA ASP A 105 -11.30 5.89 -8.23
C ASP A 105 -10.38 6.98 -8.80
N ALA A 106 -9.89 7.90 -7.95
CA ALA A 106 -8.91 8.90 -8.34
C ALA A 106 -7.60 8.27 -8.84
N VAL A 107 -7.12 7.21 -8.18
CA VAL A 107 -5.92 6.47 -8.61
C VAL A 107 -6.19 5.68 -9.89
N LYS A 108 -7.33 4.97 -10.00
CA LYS A 108 -7.73 4.22 -11.21
C LYS A 108 -7.83 5.13 -12.43
N ALA A 109 -8.39 6.32 -12.29
CA ALA A 109 -8.49 7.32 -13.36
C ALA A 109 -7.12 7.72 -13.93
N ARG A 110 -6.06 7.51 -13.14
CA ARG A 110 -4.67 7.82 -13.46
C ARG A 110 -3.79 6.58 -13.60
N ARG A 111 -4.38 5.39 -13.74
CA ARG A 111 -3.68 4.09 -13.79
C ARG A 111 -2.41 4.10 -14.63
N SER A 112 -2.44 4.75 -15.80
CA SER A 112 -1.29 4.86 -16.71
C SER A 112 -0.05 5.48 -16.06
N ASN A 113 -0.23 6.41 -15.12
CA ASN A 113 0.82 7.14 -14.40
C ASN A 113 1.12 6.56 -13.01
N VAL A 114 0.56 5.38 -12.69
CA VAL A 114 0.71 4.76 -11.38
C VAL A 114 1.71 3.59 -11.48
N VAL A 115 2.77 3.67 -10.68
CA VAL A 115 3.79 2.63 -10.53
C VAL A 115 3.68 2.03 -9.14
N ALA A 116 3.54 0.71 -9.06
CA ALA A 116 3.57 -0.01 -7.78
C ALA A 116 4.91 -0.71 -7.60
N VAL A 117 5.39 -0.80 -6.35
CA VAL A 117 6.54 -1.63 -5.96
C VAL A 117 6.03 -2.79 -5.13
N SER A 118 6.41 -4.02 -5.49
CA SER A 118 5.99 -5.20 -4.74
C SER A 118 6.54 -5.18 -3.30
N PRO A 119 5.71 -5.44 -2.27
CA PRO A 119 6.19 -5.70 -0.91
C PRO A 119 6.65 -7.15 -0.68
N ILE A 120 6.44 -8.02 -1.68
CA ILE A 120 6.79 -9.45 -1.66
C ILE A 120 8.02 -9.68 -2.53
N VAL A 121 8.97 -10.44 -1.97
CA VAL A 121 10.20 -10.91 -2.61
C VAL A 121 10.36 -12.40 -2.32
N ASP A 122 10.47 -13.24 -3.35
CA ASP A 122 10.63 -14.71 -3.24
C ASP A 122 9.57 -15.36 -2.33
N GLY A 123 8.32 -14.93 -2.49
CA GLY A 123 7.18 -15.41 -1.69
C GLY A 123 7.12 -14.90 -0.24
N ALA A 124 8.07 -14.08 0.19
CA ALA A 124 8.14 -13.52 1.54
C ALA A 124 7.94 -12.01 1.56
N ALA A 125 7.37 -11.48 2.64
CA ALA A 125 7.34 -10.03 2.87
C ALA A 125 8.65 -9.57 3.49
N LEU A 126 9.20 -8.44 3.04
CA LEU A 126 10.44 -7.90 3.61
C LEU A 126 10.31 -7.55 5.10
N LYS A 127 9.13 -7.06 5.51
CA LYS A 127 8.81 -6.72 6.89
C LYS A 127 7.34 -7.01 7.20
N GLY A 128 7.10 -7.48 8.42
CA GLY A 128 5.76 -7.67 8.97
C GLY A 128 4.98 -8.82 8.32
N PRO A 129 3.68 -8.95 8.63
CA PRO A 129 2.90 -10.15 8.35
C PRO A 129 2.29 -10.19 6.94
N ALA A 130 2.74 -9.35 5.99
CA ALA A 130 2.03 -9.16 4.72
C ALA A 130 1.84 -10.46 3.90
N ALA A 131 2.88 -11.28 3.75
CA ALA A 131 2.80 -12.56 3.04
C ALA A 131 1.83 -13.54 3.71
N ARG A 132 1.84 -13.60 5.04
CA ARG A 132 0.94 -14.47 5.79
C ARG A 132 -0.50 -14.00 5.68
N MET A 133 -0.76 -12.70 5.89
CA MET A 133 -2.10 -12.13 5.77
C MET A 133 -2.68 -12.27 4.37
N LEU A 134 -1.85 -12.14 3.33
CA LEU A 134 -2.27 -12.43 1.95
C LEU A 134 -2.78 -13.87 1.86
N THR A 135 -1.99 -14.84 2.32
CA THR A 135 -2.36 -16.25 2.29
C THR A 135 -3.61 -16.55 3.12
N GLU A 136 -3.68 -16.02 4.35
CA GLU A 136 -4.80 -16.18 5.28
C GLU A 136 -6.13 -15.66 4.69
N LEU A 137 -6.08 -14.56 3.94
CA LEU A 137 -7.25 -13.97 3.28
C LEU A 137 -7.46 -14.47 1.84
N GLY A 138 -6.82 -15.57 1.44
CA GLY A 138 -7.05 -16.23 0.16
C GLY A 138 -6.36 -15.60 -1.05
N HIS A 139 -5.36 -14.75 -0.82
CA HIS A 139 -4.50 -14.20 -1.86
C HIS A 139 -3.20 -14.99 -2.01
N GLU A 140 -2.63 -14.92 -3.20
CA GLU A 140 -1.31 -15.48 -3.48
C GLU A 140 -0.22 -14.57 -2.87
N ALA A 141 0.63 -15.11 -2.01
CA ALA A 141 1.78 -14.38 -1.44
C ALA A 141 2.94 -14.36 -2.44
N SER A 142 2.75 -13.72 -3.59
CA SER A 142 3.76 -13.59 -4.65
C SER A 142 3.63 -12.24 -5.36
N VAL A 143 4.61 -11.88 -6.18
CA VAL A 143 4.51 -10.70 -7.07
C VAL A 143 3.32 -10.79 -8.04
N VAL A 144 2.90 -12.01 -8.42
CA VAL A 144 1.73 -12.24 -9.28
C VAL A 144 0.43 -11.98 -8.51
N GLY A 145 0.38 -12.39 -7.23
CA GLY A 145 -0.71 -12.04 -6.33
C GLY A 145 -0.86 -10.53 -6.13
N VAL A 146 0.26 -9.84 -5.92
CA VAL A 146 0.31 -8.37 -5.84
C VAL A 146 -0.17 -7.73 -7.15
N ALA A 147 0.28 -8.23 -8.30
CA ALA A 147 -0.16 -7.74 -9.61
C ALA A 147 -1.69 -7.86 -9.77
N LYS A 148 -2.28 -8.99 -9.36
CA LYS A 148 -3.75 -9.18 -9.40
C LYS A 148 -4.50 -8.17 -8.52
N LEU A 149 -3.93 -7.77 -7.38
CA LEU A 149 -4.51 -6.75 -6.50
C LEU A 149 -4.44 -5.34 -7.10
N TYR A 150 -3.38 -5.04 -7.85
CA TYR A 150 -3.10 -3.69 -8.33
C TYR A 150 -3.37 -3.45 -9.81
N LYS A 151 -3.75 -4.46 -10.59
CA LYS A 151 -3.94 -4.35 -12.05
C LYS A 151 -4.87 -3.21 -12.48
N ASP A 152 -5.86 -2.86 -11.67
CA ASP A 152 -6.82 -1.77 -11.96
C ASP A 152 -6.29 -0.40 -11.49
N LEU A 153 -5.35 -0.39 -10.54
CA LEU A 153 -4.77 0.82 -9.93
C LEU A 153 -3.48 1.26 -10.62
N ALA A 154 -2.65 0.32 -11.05
CA ALA A 154 -1.31 0.57 -11.56
C ALA A 154 -1.08 -0.02 -12.95
N SER A 155 -0.30 0.68 -13.77
CA SER A 155 0.13 0.21 -15.08
C SER A 155 1.46 -0.53 -15.03
N VAL A 156 2.28 -0.27 -14.00
CA VAL A 156 3.61 -0.87 -13.82
C VAL A 156 3.71 -1.52 -12.45
N LEU A 157 4.29 -2.72 -12.39
CA LEU A 157 4.73 -3.35 -11.15
C LEU A 157 6.24 -3.55 -11.19
N VAL A 158 6.93 -2.95 -10.22
CA VAL A 158 8.36 -3.16 -9.95
C VAL A 158 8.51 -4.34 -9.00
N ILE A 159 9.34 -5.31 -9.39
CA ILE A 159 9.62 -6.54 -8.64
C ILE A 159 11.13 -6.73 -8.45
N ASP A 160 11.49 -7.57 -7.49
CA ASP A 160 12.88 -7.89 -7.22
C ASP A 160 13.48 -8.86 -8.25
N HIS A 161 14.81 -8.88 -8.35
CA HIS A 161 15.55 -9.86 -9.15
C HIS A 161 15.22 -11.31 -8.77
N ALA A 162 14.93 -11.59 -7.50
CA ALA A 162 14.52 -12.93 -7.06
C ALA A 162 13.25 -13.43 -7.79
N ASP A 163 12.34 -12.54 -8.14
CA ASP A 163 11.07 -12.86 -8.78
C ASP A 163 11.07 -12.68 -10.31
N ALA A 164 12.23 -12.42 -10.93
CA ALA A 164 12.35 -12.17 -12.36
C ALA A 164 11.72 -13.29 -13.23
N HIS A 165 11.76 -14.53 -12.74
CA HIS A 165 11.16 -15.69 -13.38
C HIS A 165 9.62 -15.63 -13.48
N LEU A 166 8.97 -14.76 -12.70
CA LEU A 166 7.52 -14.51 -12.70
C LEU A 166 7.11 -13.30 -13.56
N ALA A 167 8.05 -12.60 -14.19
CA ALA A 167 7.78 -11.37 -14.95
C ALA A 167 6.67 -11.55 -16.00
N ASN A 168 6.72 -12.62 -16.80
CA ASN A 168 5.68 -12.90 -17.82
C ASN A 168 4.29 -13.11 -17.20
N GLN A 169 4.22 -13.69 -15.99
CA GLN A 169 2.94 -13.89 -15.30
C GLN A 169 2.40 -12.57 -14.75
N VAL A 170 3.27 -11.69 -14.24
CA VAL A 170 2.91 -10.31 -13.90
C VAL A 170 2.38 -9.60 -15.14
N GLU A 171 3.06 -9.71 -16.28
CA GLU A 171 2.64 -9.08 -17.53
C GLU A 171 1.28 -9.56 -18.04
N SER A 172 0.97 -10.85 -17.83
CA SER A 172 -0.33 -11.42 -18.17
C SER A 172 -1.52 -10.79 -17.42
N THR A 173 -1.26 -10.07 -16.32
CA THR A 173 -2.29 -9.31 -15.59
C THR A 173 -2.64 -7.96 -16.24
N GLY A 174 -1.91 -7.56 -17.28
CA GLY A 174 -2.06 -6.27 -17.97
C GLY A 174 -1.18 -5.15 -17.39
N MET A 175 -0.22 -5.49 -16.52
CA MET A 175 0.77 -4.56 -15.98
C MET A 175 2.12 -4.74 -16.67
N ARG A 176 2.87 -3.68 -16.93
CA ARG A 176 4.28 -3.79 -17.32
C ARG A 176 5.09 -4.26 -16.11
N CYS A 177 5.94 -5.26 -16.29
CA CYS A 177 6.84 -5.73 -15.23
C CYS A 177 8.21 -5.05 -15.35
N VAL A 178 8.75 -4.56 -14.24
CA VAL A 178 10.10 -3.99 -14.16
C VAL A 178 10.85 -4.72 -13.07
N VAL A 179 12.04 -5.23 -13.40
CA VAL A 179 12.87 -5.99 -12.46
C VAL A 179 14.07 -5.14 -12.04
N THR A 180 14.25 -4.93 -10.74
CA THR A 180 15.37 -4.17 -10.15
C THR A 180 15.58 -4.55 -8.69
N ASP A 181 16.58 -3.98 -8.02
CA ASP A 181 16.76 -4.13 -6.57
C ASP A 181 15.64 -3.42 -5.80
N THR A 182 14.79 -4.19 -5.09
CA THR A 182 13.68 -3.61 -4.30
C THR A 182 13.95 -3.59 -2.79
N ILE A 183 14.99 -4.31 -2.35
CA ILE A 183 15.38 -4.38 -0.94
C ILE A 183 16.20 -3.14 -0.56
N MET A 184 15.52 -2.18 0.07
CA MET A 184 16.09 -0.92 0.59
C MET A 184 17.04 -1.13 1.78
N SER A 185 18.16 -1.81 1.54
CA SER A 185 19.20 -2.16 2.52
C SER A 185 20.13 -1.00 2.85
N SER A 186 20.23 0.00 1.97
CA SER A 186 20.97 1.23 2.18
C SER A 186 20.27 2.44 1.54
N PRO A 187 20.63 3.68 1.92
CA PRO A 187 20.13 4.89 1.27
C PRO A 187 20.39 4.93 -0.24
N GLU A 188 21.54 4.41 -0.69
CA GLU A 188 21.92 4.38 -2.11
C GLU A 188 21.00 3.45 -2.91
N VAL A 189 20.73 2.25 -2.39
CA VAL A 189 19.77 1.32 -3.02
C VAL A 189 18.36 1.93 -3.04
N SER A 190 17.97 2.61 -1.95
CA SER A 190 16.66 3.29 -1.87
C SER A 190 16.54 4.41 -2.92
N ALA A 191 17.60 5.19 -3.12
CA ALA A 191 17.66 6.25 -4.13
C ALA A 191 17.62 5.68 -5.55
N ALA A 192 18.37 4.60 -5.81
CA ALA A 192 18.36 3.93 -7.13
C ALA A 192 16.99 3.34 -7.47
N LEU A 193 16.32 2.73 -6.50
CA LEU A 193 14.94 2.26 -6.65
C LEU A 193 14.00 3.43 -6.94
N ALA A 194 14.11 4.54 -6.21
CA ALA A 194 13.29 5.73 -6.43
C ALA A 194 13.48 6.31 -7.84
N SER A 195 14.72 6.42 -8.33
CA SER A 195 15.01 6.84 -9.71
C SER A 195 14.36 5.91 -10.73
N THR A 196 14.53 4.59 -10.58
CA THR A 196 13.92 3.59 -11.47
C THR A 196 12.39 3.72 -11.51
N VAL A 197 11.76 3.90 -10.35
CA VAL A 197 10.30 4.06 -10.23
C VAL A 197 9.82 5.34 -10.92
N LEU A 198 10.54 6.44 -10.78
CA LEU A 198 10.19 7.71 -11.43
C LEU A 198 10.32 7.64 -12.96
N GLU A 199 11.38 7.03 -13.48
CA GLU A 199 11.56 6.80 -14.92
C GLU A 199 10.48 5.88 -15.51
N CYS A 200 9.94 4.98 -14.69
CA CYS A 200 8.89 4.07 -15.11
C CYS A 200 7.50 4.71 -15.22
N GLY A 201 7.28 5.81 -14.50
CA GLY A 201 6.00 6.51 -14.40
C GLY A 201 5.89 7.77 -15.26
N SER A 202 6.91 8.06 -16.07
CA SER A 202 6.99 9.17 -17.02
C SER A 202 6.59 8.78 -18.44
#